data_AF-A0A944H9T3-F1
#
_entry.id   AF-A0A944H9T3-F1
#
_cell.length_a   1.000
_cell.length_b   1.000
_cell.length_c   1.000
_cell.angle_alpha   90.00
_cell.angle_beta   90.00
_cell.angle_gamma   90.00
#
_symmetry.space_group_name_H-M   'P 1'
#
loop_
_entity.id
_entity.type
_entity.pdbx_description
1 polymer ?
#
loop_
_entity_poly.entity_id
_entity_poly.type
_entity_poly.pdbx_seq_one_letter_code
_entity_poly.pdbx_strand_id
1 'polypeptide(L)'
;MRSTSLVRHTPRAAVKTLALLLGALAATGASAANIDQALSFSTAASGDWTAQVLGGHPKADGSFIDRYYFSLPASAAGSVLSAHAEVFIPSPATTAHFDLQSLSMSLWLDADQSGSLTGGDLLSQAFGSGRTIDGSIALAQGAYFLEVSGTVSSTARVGGAYMLNLSMPVAAVPEPGQYAMLLAGLGLVALISHRRR
;
A
#
# COMPACT_ATOMS: atom_id res chain seq x y z
N MET A 1 48.39 21.31 21.19
CA MET A 1 48.00 20.23 20.26
C MET A 1 46.70 19.62 20.77
N ARG A 2 45.55 20.06 20.23
CA ARG A 2 44.22 19.54 20.58
C ARG A 2 43.87 18.42 19.61
N SER A 3 43.70 17.20 20.12
CA SER A 3 43.25 16.04 19.35
C SER A 3 41.73 15.93 19.48
N THR A 4 41.02 16.17 18.38
CA THR A 4 39.56 16.12 18.28
C THR A 4 39.17 14.70 17.86
N SER A 5 38.64 13.89 18.77
CA SER A 5 38.14 12.54 18.47
C SER A 5 36.75 12.61 17.84
N LEU A 6 36.64 12.18 16.58
CA LEU A 6 35.40 12.13 15.80
C LEU A 6 34.57 10.90 16.21
N VAL A 7 33.47 11.10 16.95
CA VAL A 7 32.51 10.03 17.26
C VAL A 7 31.67 9.74 16.02
N ARG A 8 31.86 8.56 15.41
CA ARG A 8 30.99 8.05 14.34
C ARG A 8 29.74 7.44 14.97
N HIS A 9 28.62 8.17 14.92
CA HIS A 9 27.31 7.59 15.18
C HIS A 9 26.92 6.66 14.02
N THR A 10 26.86 5.36 14.29
CA THR A 10 26.26 4.38 13.37
C THR A 10 24.75 4.32 13.65
N PRO A 11 23.87 4.49 12.64
CA PRO A 11 22.43 4.44 12.84
C PRO A 11 21.97 2.97 12.89
N ARG A 12 22.25 2.26 13.98
CA ARG A 12 21.74 0.89 14.22
C ARG A 12 20.42 0.85 15.01
N ALA A 13 19.84 2.01 15.31
CA ALA A 13 18.68 2.11 16.20
C ALA A 13 17.31 2.01 15.49
N ALA A 14 17.22 2.19 14.17
CA ALA A 14 15.93 2.17 13.47
C ALA A 14 15.36 0.76 13.23
N VAL A 15 16.19 -0.29 13.27
CA VAL A 15 15.75 -1.66 12.94
C VAL A 15 15.22 -2.42 14.18
N LYS A 16 15.56 -1.97 15.40
CA LYS A 16 15.16 -2.68 16.63
C LYS A 16 13.75 -2.38 17.12
N THR A 17 13.15 -1.28 16.69
CA THR A 17 11.79 -0.91 17.14
C THR A 17 10.69 -1.65 16.40
N LEU A 18 10.97 -2.20 15.21
CA LEU A 18 9.99 -2.93 14.40
C LEU A 18 9.80 -4.40 14.84
N ALA A 19 10.75 -4.97 15.60
CA ALA A 19 10.70 -6.37 16.03
C ALA A 19 9.92 -6.60 17.34
N LEU A 20 9.60 -5.56 18.11
CA LEU A 20 9.00 -5.70 19.44
C LEU A 20 7.46 -5.84 19.41
N LEU A 21 6.81 -5.67 18.25
CA LEU A 21 5.38 -5.93 18.07
C LEU A 21 5.07 -7.41 17.74
N LEU A 22 6.07 -8.22 17.39
CA LEU A 22 5.88 -9.63 17.01
C LEU A 22 5.89 -10.62 18.19
N GLY A 23 6.27 -10.19 19.40
CA GLY A 23 6.51 -11.08 20.54
C GLY A 23 5.30 -11.40 21.43
N ALA A 24 4.14 -10.75 21.22
CA ALA A 24 2.99 -10.88 22.12
C ALA A 24 1.89 -11.83 21.62
N LEU A 25 2.07 -12.48 20.47
CA LEU A 25 1.01 -13.25 19.81
C LEU A 25 1.12 -14.76 20.07
N ALA A 26 1.37 -15.14 21.33
CA ALA A 26 1.42 -16.53 21.74
C ALA A 26 0.80 -16.73 23.13
N ALA A 27 -0.52 -16.57 23.25
CA ALA A 27 -1.32 -17.28 24.24
C ALA A 27 -2.82 -17.00 24.07
N THR A 28 -3.62 -18.06 24.27
CA THR A 28 -5.09 -18.13 24.26
C THR A 28 -5.71 -18.20 22.86
N GLY A 29 -6.62 -19.16 22.66
CA GLY A 29 -7.22 -19.52 21.38
C GLY A 29 -8.11 -18.43 20.78
N ALA A 30 -7.50 -17.33 20.37
CA ALA A 30 -8.12 -16.28 19.60
C ALA A 30 -8.49 -16.83 18.21
N SER A 31 -9.71 -16.58 17.75
CA SER A 31 -10.08 -16.72 16.34
C SER A 31 -9.25 -15.76 15.49
N ALA A 32 -9.06 -16.07 14.20
CA ALA A 32 -8.47 -15.13 13.25
C ALA A 32 -9.33 -13.84 13.26
N ALA A 33 -8.78 -12.76 13.83
CA ALA A 33 -9.52 -11.54 14.09
C ALA A 33 -9.36 -10.58 12.91
N ASN A 34 -10.47 -10.02 12.44
CA ASN A 34 -10.47 -9.06 11.35
C ASN A 34 -9.70 -7.79 11.72
N ILE A 35 -8.90 -7.27 10.78
CA ILE A 35 -8.22 -5.98 10.90
C ILE A 35 -9.03 -4.96 10.10
N ASP A 36 -9.62 -3.98 10.76
CA ASP A 36 -10.24 -2.81 10.12
C ASP A 36 -9.35 -1.59 10.38
N GLN A 37 -8.66 -1.08 9.35
CA GLN A 37 -7.66 -0.02 9.51
C GLN A 37 -7.75 1.04 8.42
N ALA A 38 -7.66 2.32 8.81
CA ALA A 38 -7.45 3.41 7.86
C ALA A 38 -5.99 3.47 7.38
N LEU A 39 -5.80 3.46 6.06
CA LEU A 39 -4.52 3.68 5.41
C LEU A 39 -4.25 5.18 5.27
N SER A 40 -3.03 5.56 5.61
CA SER A 40 -2.48 6.86 5.24
C SER A 40 -1.43 6.63 4.17
N PHE A 41 -1.65 7.21 3.00
CA PHE A 41 -0.63 7.24 1.96
C PHE A 41 0.45 8.26 2.34
N SER A 42 1.70 7.87 2.14
CA SER A 42 2.85 8.76 2.26
C SER A 42 3.46 8.98 0.88
N THR A 43 3.99 10.18 0.64
CA THR A 43 4.75 10.44 -0.58
C THR A 43 6.12 9.77 -0.46
N ALA A 44 6.41 8.82 -1.33
CA ALA A 44 7.73 8.27 -1.52
C ALA A 44 8.69 9.35 -2.07
N ALA A 45 10.00 9.12 -1.94
CA ALA A 45 11.03 10.02 -2.47
C ALA A 45 10.95 10.18 -4.00
N SER A 46 10.28 9.26 -4.71
CA SER A 46 9.98 9.34 -6.15
C SER A 46 8.81 10.28 -6.50
N GLY A 47 8.06 10.77 -5.51
CA GLY A 47 6.81 11.52 -5.70
C GLY A 47 5.56 10.64 -5.77
N ASP A 48 5.71 9.31 -5.80
CA ASP A 48 4.59 8.36 -5.79
C ASP A 48 3.95 8.29 -4.40
N TRP A 49 2.64 8.08 -4.35
CA TRP A 49 1.93 7.86 -3.08
C TRP A 49 1.97 6.38 -2.76
N THR A 50 2.60 5.99 -1.66
CA THR A 50 2.71 4.59 -1.25
C THR A 50 2.14 4.36 0.15
N ALA A 51 1.55 3.18 0.34
CA ALA A 51 1.15 2.66 1.63
C ALA A 51 1.60 1.20 1.74
N GLN A 52 2.24 0.86 2.86
CA GLN A 52 2.64 -0.51 3.15
C GLN A 52 1.99 -0.93 4.47
N VAL A 53 1.33 -2.09 4.47
CA VAL A 53 0.78 -2.71 5.67
C VAL A 53 1.30 -4.11 5.83
N LEU A 54 1.54 -4.49 7.09
CA LEU A 54 1.81 -5.85 7.49
C LEU A 54 0.58 -6.36 8.26
N GLY A 55 -0.25 -7.15 7.60
CA GLY A 55 -1.37 -7.86 8.23
C GLY A 55 -0.85 -9.11 8.92
N GLY A 56 -1.21 -9.32 10.18
CA GLY A 56 -0.73 -10.43 10.99
C GLY A 56 -1.84 -11.05 11.81
N HIS A 57 -1.97 -12.37 11.69
CA HIS A 57 -2.99 -13.15 12.39
C HIS A 57 -2.33 -14.15 13.34
N PRO A 58 -2.88 -14.29 14.57
CA PRO A 58 -2.41 -15.27 15.53
C PRO A 58 -2.57 -16.69 15.00
N LYS A 59 -1.85 -17.63 15.61
CA LYS A 59 -2.14 -19.05 15.41
C LYS A 59 -3.58 -19.35 15.85
N ALA A 60 -4.45 -19.54 14.87
CA ALA A 60 -5.87 -19.77 15.03
C ALA A 60 -6.37 -20.70 13.92
N ASP A 61 -7.51 -21.36 14.15
CA ASP A 61 -8.32 -21.89 13.05
C ASP A 61 -9.40 -20.86 12.73
N GLY A 62 -9.50 -20.48 11.46
CA GLY A 62 -10.59 -19.62 11.00
C GLY A 62 -10.26 -18.80 9.77
N SER A 63 -11.32 -18.24 9.19
CA SER A 63 -11.22 -17.21 8.16
C SER A 63 -11.11 -15.83 8.79
N PHE A 64 -10.34 -14.95 8.17
CA PHE A 64 -10.31 -13.53 8.47
C PHE A 64 -10.70 -12.73 7.23
N ILE A 65 -11.16 -11.51 7.49
CA ILE A 65 -11.43 -10.48 6.50
C ILE A 65 -10.82 -9.19 7.06
N ASP A 66 -9.72 -8.76 6.48
CA ASP A 66 -9.08 -7.50 6.80
C ASP A 66 -9.50 -6.44 5.80
N ARG A 67 -9.78 -5.22 6.27
CA ARG A 67 -10.20 -4.10 5.44
C ARG A 67 -9.33 -2.89 5.71
N TYR A 68 -8.85 -2.32 4.61
CA TYR A 68 -7.96 -1.18 4.62
C TYR A 68 -8.60 0.00 3.90
N TYR A 69 -9.06 0.98 4.67
CA TYR A 69 -9.85 2.12 4.19
C TYR A 69 -8.94 3.25 3.73
N PHE A 70 -9.28 3.88 2.60
CA PHE A 70 -8.58 5.07 2.13
C PHE A 70 -9.49 5.96 1.29
N SER A 71 -9.15 7.24 1.22
CA SER A 71 -9.85 8.22 0.40
C SER A 71 -8.91 8.85 -0.62
N LEU A 72 -9.37 8.95 -1.86
CA LEU A 72 -8.71 9.66 -2.95
C LEU A 72 -9.27 11.10 -3.04
N PRO A 73 -8.43 12.14 -2.94
CA PRO A 73 -8.85 13.52 -3.19
C PRO A 73 -9.12 13.76 -4.68
N ALA A 74 -9.86 14.84 -5.01
CA ALA A 74 -10.18 15.21 -6.40
C ALA A 74 -8.92 15.39 -7.27
N SER A 75 -7.84 15.86 -6.66
CA SER A 75 -6.53 16.05 -7.30
C SER A 75 -5.84 14.73 -7.69
N ALA A 76 -6.35 13.59 -7.23
CA ALA A 76 -5.88 12.26 -7.56
C ALA A 76 -6.86 11.47 -8.46
N ALA A 77 -7.91 12.12 -8.99
CA ALA A 77 -8.85 11.50 -9.91
C ALA A 77 -8.14 11.11 -11.22
N GLY A 78 -8.24 9.83 -11.60
CA GLY A 78 -7.56 9.29 -12.79
C GLY A 78 -6.17 8.70 -12.50
N SER A 79 -5.71 8.73 -11.25
CA SER A 79 -4.50 8.02 -10.83
C SER A 79 -4.70 6.50 -10.91
N VAL A 80 -3.67 5.79 -11.36
CA VAL A 80 -3.69 4.32 -11.42
C VAL A 80 -3.22 3.76 -10.09
N LEU A 81 -4.12 3.19 -9.29
CA LEU A 81 -3.71 2.41 -8.13
C LEU A 81 -3.10 1.10 -8.61
N SER A 82 -1.86 0.86 -8.22
CA SER A 82 -1.21 -0.45 -8.28
C SER A 82 -1.24 -1.06 -6.88
N ALA A 83 -1.85 -2.24 -6.76
CA ALA A 83 -1.95 -3.00 -5.52
C ALA A 83 -1.17 -4.31 -5.66
N HIS A 84 -0.30 -4.58 -4.70
CA HIS A 84 0.47 -5.81 -4.60
C HIS A 84 0.30 -6.37 -3.19
N ALA A 85 -0.26 -7.56 -3.06
CA ALA A 85 -0.34 -8.31 -1.81
C ALA A 85 0.46 -9.60 -1.93
N GLU A 86 1.31 -9.86 -0.94
CA GLU A 86 2.13 -11.07 -0.89
C GLU A 86 2.10 -11.66 0.51
N VAL A 87 1.96 -12.98 0.60
CA VAL A 87 2.17 -13.71 1.85
C VAL A 87 3.61 -13.49 2.31
N PHE A 88 3.77 -12.83 3.45
CA PHE A 88 5.07 -12.39 3.93
C PHE A 88 5.68 -13.45 4.85
N ILE A 89 6.84 -13.97 4.46
CA ILE A 89 7.62 -14.91 5.27
C ILE A 89 8.89 -14.19 5.75
N PRO A 90 8.94 -13.71 7.01
CA PRO A 90 10.15 -13.10 7.54
C PRO A 90 11.22 -14.17 7.78
N SER A 91 12.09 -14.31 6.77
CA SER A 91 13.37 -15.04 6.76
C SER A 91 13.35 -16.54 6.38
N PRO A 92 14.43 -17.03 5.72
CA PRO A 92 14.64 -18.45 5.42
C PRO A 92 15.24 -19.25 6.60
N ALA A 93 15.46 -18.63 7.75
CA ALA A 93 16.13 -19.28 8.88
C ALA A 93 15.09 -19.90 9.82
N THR A 94 14.96 -21.23 9.73
CA THR A 94 14.19 -22.14 10.61
C THR A 94 12.68 -22.08 10.45
N THR A 95 12.14 -22.97 9.61
CA THR A 95 10.92 -23.78 9.82
C THR A 95 9.76 -23.12 10.59
N ALA A 96 9.52 -21.82 10.38
CA ALA A 96 8.36 -21.10 10.87
C ALA A 96 7.34 -21.16 9.74
N HIS A 97 6.54 -22.23 9.75
CA HIS A 97 5.41 -22.35 8.84
C HIS A 97 4.38 -21.28 9.24
N PHE A 98 4.46 -20.11 8.59
CA PHE A 98 3.32 -19.21 8.49
C PHE A 98 2.36 -19.85 7.48
N ASP A 99 1.17 -20.24 7.92
CA ASP A 99 0.18 -20.95 7.09
C ASP A 99 -1.03 -20.04 6.87
N LEU A 100 -0.88 -19.14 5.90
CA LEU A 100 -2.02 -18.46 5.28
C LEU A 100 -2.44 -19.26 4.05
N GLN A 101 -3.69 -19.67 4.04
CA GLN A 101 -4.31 -20.38 2.93
C GLN A 101 -5.40 -19.52 2.30
N SER A 102 -5.56 -19.65 0.99
CA SER A 102 -6.64 -19.00 0.23
C SER A 102 -6.68 -17.48 0.40
N LEU A 103 -5.52 -16.83 0.43
CA LEU A 103 -5.46 -15.37 0.43
C LEU A 103 -6.13 -14.84 -0.84
N SER A 104 -7.04 -13.87 -0.68
CA SER A 104 -7.69 -13.17 -1.77
C SER A 104 -7.73 -11.67 -1.50
N MET A 105 -7.74 -10.90 -2.58
CA MET A 105 -7.72 -9.43 -2.51
C MET A 105 -8.76 -8.85 -3.45
N SER A 106 -9.55 -7.93 -2.92
CA SER A 106 -10.56 -7.19 -3.68
C SER A 106 -10.61 -5.74 -3.25
N LEU A 107 -10.98 -4.87 -4.18
CA LEU A 107 -11.17 -3.46 -3.98
C LEU A 107 -12.66 -3.13 -4.09
N TRP A 108 -13.14 -2.37 -3.12
CA TRP A 108 -14.52 -1.94 -3.03
C TRP A 108 -14.59 -0.42 -2.98
N LEU A 109 -15.62 0.13 -3.62
CA LEU A 109 -16.02 1.52 -3.44
C LEU A 109 -16.82 1.60 -2.14
N ASP A 110 -16.33 2.42 -1.22
CA ASP A 110 -17.00 2.74 0.04
C ASP A 110 -17.97 3.90 -0.24
N ALA A 111 -19.20 3.56 -0.60
CA ALA A 111 -20.16 4.54 -1.10
C ALA A 111 -20.71 5.42 0.03
N ASP A 112 -20.77 4.87 1.24
CA ASP A 112 -21.31 5.55 2.42
C ASP A 112 -20.22 6.10 3.36
N GLN A 113 -18.94 5.81 3.08
CA GLN A 113 -17.78 6.18 3.89
C GLN A 113 -17.88 5.67 5.33
N SER A 114 -18.60 4.57 5.53
CA SER A 114 -18.87 4.02 6.87
C SER A 114 -17.69 3.24 7.43
N GLY A 115 -16.72 2.88 6.58
CA GLY A 115 -15.65 2.00 6.99
C GLY A 115 -16.16 0.58 7.29
N SER A 116 -17.17 0.10 6.56
CA SER A 116 -17.73 -1.24 6.70
C SER A 116 -18.47 -1.63 5.42
N LEU A 117 -18.52 -2.92 5.10
CA LEU A 117 -19.39 -3.44 4.03
C LEU A 117 -20.86 -3.20 4.40
N THR A 118 -21.42 -2.07 4.00
CA THR A 118 -22.87 -1.86 4.03
C THR A 118 -23.45 -2.19 2.67
N GLY A 119 -24.76 -2.46 2.61
CA GLY A 119 -25.42 -2.84 1.35
C GLY A 119 -25.33 -1.81 0.22
N GLY A 120 -24.70 -0.64 0.44
CA GLY A 120 -24.40 0.36 -0.58
C GLY A 120 -23.05 0.21 -1.28
N ASP A 121 -22.15 -0.63 -0.77
CA ASP A 121 -20.79 -0.76 -1.31
C ASP A 121 -20.75 -1.59 -2.60
N LEU A 122 -19.87 -1.17 -3.51
CA LEU A 122 -19.76 -1.74 -4.85
C LEU A 122 -18.39 -2.36 -5.05
N LEU A 123 -18.35 -3.61 -5.51
CA LEU A 123 -17.10 -4.26 -5.90
C LEU A 123 -16.52 -3.50 -7.10
N SER A 124 -15.37 -2.86 -6.89
CA SER A 124 -14.65 -2.12 -7.93
C SER A 124 -13.76 -3.06 -8.74
N GLN A 125 -13.01 -3.94 -8.06
CA GLN A 125 -12.12 -4.90 -8.71
C GLN A 125 -11.85 -6.11 -7.81
N ALA A 126 -11.93 -7.32 -8.36
CA ALA A 126 -11.33 -8.49 -7.74
C ALA A 126 -9.92 -8.69 -8.35
N PHE A 127 -8.88 -8.69 -7.51
CA PHE A 127 -7.51 -8.93 -7.98
C PHE A 127 -7.17 -10.43 -8.04
N GLY A 128 -7.94 -11.25 -7.33
CA GLY A 128 -7.86 -12.71 -7.38
C GLY A 128 -7.41 -13.31 -6.06
N SER A 129 -6.88 -14.53 -6.14
CA SER A 129 -6.46 -15.31 -4.98
C SER A 129 -5.14 -16.03 -5.25
N GLY A 130 -4.26 -16.09 -4.26
CA GLY A 130 -2.96 -16.75 -4.40
C GLY A 130 -2.00 -16.36 -3.27
N ARG A 131 -0.79 -16.91 -3.29
CA ARG A 131 0.27 -16.51 -2.34
C ARG A 131 0.83 -15.13 -2.64
N THR A 132 0.76 -14.72 -3.90
CA THR A 132 1.11 -13.41 -4.42
C THR A 132 -0.04 -12.98 -5.31
N ILE A 133 -0.51 -11.75 -5.12
CA ILE A 133 -1.64 -11.16 -5.84
C ILE A 133 -1.20 -9.77 -6.29
N ASP A 134 -1.18 -9.58 -7.60
CA ASP A 134 -0.84 -8.32 -8.24
C ASP A 134 -2.04 -7.81 -9.01
N GLY A 135 -2.23 -6.50 -9.01
CA GLY A 135 -3.15 -5.88 -9.94
C GLY A 135 -3.08 -4.37 -9.95
N SER A 136 -3.68 -3.78 -10.97
CA SER A 136 -3.79 -2.33 -11.09
C SER A 136 -5.14 -1.93 -11.63
N ILE A 137 -5.63 -0.78 -11.17
CA ILE A 137 -6.90 -0.22 -11.58
C ILE A 137 -6.83 1.31 -11.52
N ALA A 138 -7.40 1.97 -12.53
CA ALA A 138 -7.60 3.42 -12.50
C ALA A 138 -8.74 3.76 -11.54
N LEU A 139 -8.48 4.64 -10.58
CA LEU A 139 -9.49 5.04 -9.60
C LEU A 139 -9.96 6.47 -9.84
N ALA A 140 -11.26 6.66 -9.64
CA ALA A 140 -11.85 7.98 -9.56
C ALA A 140 -11.64 8.56 -8.16
N GLN A 141 -11.99 9.83 -7.99
CA GLN A 141 -12.12 10.40 -6.65
C GLN A 141 -13.18 9.61 -5.86
N GLY A 142 -12.90 9.30 -4.60
CA GLY A 142 -13.85 8.62 -3.72
C GLY A 142 -13.18 7.94 -2.54
N ALA A 143 -13.98 7.36 -1.65
CA ALA A 143 -13.50 6.43 -0.65
C ALA A 143 -13.58 4.99 -1.15
N TYR A 144 -12.58 4.24 -0.76
CA TYR A 144 -12.41 2.85 -1.13
C TYR A 144 -11.91 2.10 0.09
N PHE A 145 -12.15 0.80 0.10
CA PHE A 145 -11.41 -0.10 0.96
C PHE A 145 -10.90 -1.29 0.17
N LEU A 146 -9.70 -1.71 0.55
CA LEU A 146 -9.14 -2.96 0.10
C LEU A 146 -9.51 -4.04 1.11
N GLU A 147 -10.21 -5.06 0.66
CA GLU A 147 -10.52 -6.24 1.43
C GLU A 147 -9.50 -7.34 1.11
N VAL A 148 -8.80 -7.78 2.14
CA VAL A 148 -7.88 -8.93 2.11
C VAL A 148 -8.46 -10.01 2.99
N SER A 149 -8.83 -11.13 2.41
CA SER A 149 -9.38 -12.26 3.15
C SER A 149 -8.53 -13.50 2.98
N GLY A 150 -8.62 -14.40 3.96
CA GLY A 150 -7.89 -15.65 3.91
C GLY A 150 -8.26 -16.53 5.09
N THR A 151 -7.54 -17.64 5.20
CA THR A 151 -7.71 -18.60 6.30
C THR A 151 -6.38 -18.84 6.98
N VAL A 152 -6.42 -18.93 8.30
CA VAL A 152 -5.29 -19.34 9.14
C VAL A 152 -5.58 -20.74 9.65
N SER A 153 -4.54 -21.56 9.68
CA SER A 153 -4.61 -22.92 10.17
C SER A 153 -3.86 -23.06 11.50
N SER A 154 -4.47 -23.75 12.47
CA SER A 154 -3.86 -24.05 13.76
C SER A 154 -2.75 -25.10 13.67
N THR A 155 -2.55 -25.74 12.52
CA THR A 155 -1.35 -26.56 12.26
C THR A 155 -0.10 -25.72 12.01
N ALA A 156 -0.25 -24.40 11.78
CA ALA A 156 0.88 -23.47 11.73
C ALA A 156 1.60 -23.38 13.08
N ARG A 157 2.92 -23.16 13.05
CA ARG A 157 3.71 -22.96 14.27
C ARG A 157 3.57 -21.57 14.88
N VAL A 158 3.33 -20.55 14.05
CA VAL A 158 3.44 -19.13 14.45
C VAL A 158 2.20 -18.29 14.08
N GLY A 159 1.33 -18.75 13.19
CA GLY A 159 0.18 -17.98 12.68
C GLY A 159 0.33 -17.67 11.19
N GLY A 160 -0.15 -16.52 10.73
CA GLY A 160 -0.09 -16.11 9.33
C GLY A 160 0.16 -14.61 9.17
N ALA A 161 0.99 -14.21 8.20
CA ALA A 161 1.24 -12.80 7.90
C ALA A 161 1.30 -12.54 6.39
N TYR A 162 0.84 -11.37 5.97
CA TYR A 162 0.94 -10.88 4.60
C TYR A 162 1.37 -9.43 4.58
N MET A 163 2.05 -9.05 3.52
CA MET A 163 2.46 -7.68 3.24
C MET A 163 1.62 -7.17 2.09
N LEU A 164 1.03 -6.00 2.30
CA LEU A 164 0.25 -5.28 1.32
C LEU A 164 0.98 -3.99 0.95
N ASN A 165 1.22 -3.79 -0.33
CA ASN A 165 1.86 -2.61 -0.90
C ASN A 165 0.89 -1.96 -1.89
N LEU A 166 0.53 -0.71 -1.63
CA LEU A 166 -0.22 0.13 -2.56
C LEU A 166 0.71 1.22 -3.07
N SER A 167 0.65 1.48 -4.37
CA SER A 167 1.35 2.57 -5.03
C SER A 167 0.43 3.27 -6.01
N MET A 168 0.39 4.60 -5.94
CA MET A 168 -0.32 5.45 -6.88
C MET A 168 0.70 6.44 -7.47
N PRO A 169 1.05 6.31 -8.75
CA PRO A 169 1.92 7.26 -9.40
C PRO A 169 1.18 8.58 -9.53
N VAL A 170 1.82 9.67 -9.11
CA VAL A 170 1.32 11.00 -9.39
C VAL A 170 1.61 11.27 -10.86
N ALA A 171 0.56 11.50 -11.67
CA ALA A 171 0.76 11.95 -13.04
C ALA A 171 1.60 13.24 -13.00
N ALA A 172 2.74 13.25 -13.68
CA ALA A 172 3.60 14.42 -13.77
C ALA A 172 2.76 15.59 -14.33
N VAL A 173 2.39 16.53 -13.47
CA VAL A 173 1.68 17.74 -13.89
C VAL A 173 2.67 18.57 -14.70
N PRO A 174 2.42 18.88 -15.97
CA PRO A 174 3.31 19.74 -16.72
C PRO A 174 3.30 21.11 -16.07
N GLU A 175 4.48 21.57 -15.63
CA GLU A 175 4.57 22.85 -14.94
C GLU A 175 4.03 23.97 -15.85
N PRO A 176 3.35 24.99 -15.29
CA PRO A 176 2.83 26.13 -16.08
C PRO A 176 3.90 26.77 -16.98
N GLY A 177 5.17 26.67 -16.58
CA GLY A 177 6.32 27.11 -17.37
C GLY A 177 6.55 26.33 -18.66
N GLN A 178 6.24 25.03 -18.73
CA GLN A 178 6.43 24.24 -19.96
C GLN A 178 5.47 24.65 -21.06
N TYR A 179 4.21 24.97 -20.71
CA TYR A 179 3.27 25.54 -21.67
C TYR A 179 3.68 26.96 -22.06
N ALA A 180 4.19 27.76 -21.13
CA ALA A 180 4.74 29.08 -21.45
C ALA A 180 5.95 29.00 -22.39
N MET A 181 6.83 28.00 -22.23
CA MET A 181 7.99 27.77 -23.10
C MET A 181 7.61 27.20 -24.46
N LEU A 182 6.58 26.34 -24.52
CA LEU A 182 6.01 25.88 -25.77
C LEU A 182 5.35 27.04 -26.53
N LEU A 183 4.60 27.89 -25.83
CA LEU A 183 3.99 29.10 -26.40
C LEU A 183 5.05 30.12 -26.84
N ALA A 184 6.12 30.30 -26.05
CA ALA A 184 7.25 31.15 -26.39
C ALA A 184 8.01 30.62 -27.61
N GLY A 185 8.22 29.30 -27.68
CA GLY A 185 8.81 28.63 -28.85
C GLY A 185 7.94 28.80 -30.10
N LEU A 186 6.63 28.64 -29.97
CA LEU A 186 5.68 28.85 -31.05
C LEU A 186 5.64 30.32 -31.51
N GLY A 187 5.71 31.26 -30.57
CA GLY A 187 5.78 32.70 -30.84
C GLY A 187 7.04 33.08 -31.63
N LEU A 188 8.18 32.48 -31.29
CA LEU A 188 9.45 32.66 -32.03
C LEU A 188 9.37 32.13 -33.47
N VAL A 189 8.77 30.95 -33.67
CA VAL A 189 8.56 30.37 -35.01
C VAL A 189 7.62 31.23 -35.85
N ALA A 190 6.52 31.70 -35.26
CA ALA A 190 5.59 32.61 -35.93
C ALA A 190 6.28 33.92 -36.36
N LEU A 191 7.09 34.52 -35.47
CA LEU A 191 7.87 35.74 -35.78
C LEU A 191 8.86 35.52 -36.93
N ILE A 192 9.59 34.40 -36.94
CA ILE A 192 10.55 34.07 -38.01
C ILE A 192 9.82 33.84 -39.34
N SER A 193 8.65 33.20 -39.32
CA SER A 193 7.85 32.96 -40.51
C SER A 193 7.31 34.26 -41.13
N HIS A 194 6.98 35.25 -40.30
CA HIS A 194 6.49 36.55 -40.78
C HIS A 194 7.58 37.34 -41.51
N ARG A 195 8.84 37.23 -41.07
CA ARG A 195 9.98 37.94 -41.69
C ARG A 195 10.40 37.37 -43.05
N ARG A 196 9.87 36.22 -43.45
CA ARG A 196 10.19 35.55 -44.73
C ARG A 196 9.11 35.75 -45.80
N ARG A 197 7.99 36.40 -45.46
CA ARG A 197 7.04 36.94 -46.42
C ARG A 197 7.38 38.41 -46.68
#